data_AF-A0A7I9WCL8-F1
#
_entry.id   AF-A0A7I9WCL8-F1
#
_cell.length_a   1.000
_cell.length_b   1.000
_cell.length_c   1.000
_cell.angle_alpha   90.00
_cell.angle_beta   90.00
_cell.angle_gamma   90.00
#
_symmetry.space_group_name_H-M   'P 1'
#
loop_
_entity.id
_entity.type
_entity.pdbx_description
1 polymer ?
#
loop_
_entity_poly.entity_id
_entity_poly.type
_entity_poly.pdbx_seq_one_letter_code
_entity_poly.pdbx_strand_id
1 'polypeptide(L)'
;MLLHLPDDHGALAVQEAIVAKMAQLFTTLRRTLTWDQGREMANHAAIAAATELDIYFCDPHSPWQRGSNENTNGLLRQYFAKGTDLSVFPADYLDYVAAQLNTRPRKTLGWKKPAEVLDELLSNPPKPPAVASTA
;
A
#
# COMPACT_ATOMS: atom_id res chain seq x y z
N MET A 1 -3.25 0.82 3.83
CA MET A 1 -3.78 2.11 3.34
C MET A 1 -4.75 1.81 2.21
N LEU A 2 -5.89 2.50 2.16
CA LEU A 2 -6.83 2.43 1.03
C LEU A 2 -6.85 3.81 0.35
N LEU A 3 -6.87 3.83 -0.99
CA LEU A 3 -7.04 5.04 -1.78
C LEU A 3 -8.53 5.20 -2.08
N HIS A 4 -9.12 6.32 -1.68
CA HIS A 4 -10.51 6.64 -2.00
C HIS A 4 -10.55 7.45 -3.30
N LEU A 5 -11.20 6.90 -4.31
CA LEU A 5 -11.29 7.47 -5.66
C LEU A 5 -12.78 7.56 -6.05
N PRO A 6 -13.51 8.60 -5.62
CA PRO A 6 -14.96 8.67 -5.79
C PRO A 6 -15.42 8.95 -7.22
N ASP A 7 -14.60 9.66 -8.00
CA ASP A 7 -15.02 10.22 -9.30
C ASP A 7 -14.40 9.49 -10.51
N ASP A 8 -13.11 9.16 -10.45
CA ASP A 8 -12.36 8.55 -11.56
C ASP A 8 -11.28 7.59 -11.03
N HIS A 9 -11.01 6.54 -11.81
CA HIS A 9 -9.94 5.56 -11.58
C HIS A 9 -8.85 5.65 -12.66
N GLY A 10 -8.86 6.70 -13.46
CA GLY A 10 -7.82 7.02 -14.43
C GLY A 10 -6.47 7.37 -13.79
N ALA A 11 -5.45 7.44 -14.63
CA ALA A 11 -4.07 7.61 -14.18
C ALA A 11 -3.82 8.92 -13.41
N LEU A 12 -4.56 9.99 -13.73
CA LEU A 12 -4.43 11.27 -13.03
C LEU A 12 -5.03 11.18 -11.61
N ALA A 13 -6.24 10.64 -11.48
CA ALA A 13 -6.89 10.47 -10.18
C ALA A 13 -6.05 9.57 -9.25
N VAL A 14 -5.49 8.48 -9.79
CA VAL A 14 -4.58 7.59 -9.05
C VAL A 14 -3.29 8.32 -8.65
N GLN A 15 -2.68 9.10 -9.56
CA GLN A 15 -1.51 9.90 -9.24
C GLN A 15 -1.77 10.86 -8.06
N GLU A 16 -2.83 11.66 -8.13
CA GLU A 16 -3.16 12.64 -7.09
C GLU A 16 -3.40 11.96 -5.74
N ALA A 17 -4.16 10.86 -5.74
CA ALA A 17 -4.43 10.10 -4.53
C ALA A 17 -3.16 9.48 -3.93
N ILE A 18 -2.27 8.90 -4.75
CA ILE A 18 -1.00 8.33 -4.27
C ILE A 18 -0.12 9.44 -3.70
N VAL A 19 0.06 10.56 -4.40
CA VAL A 19 0.90 11.67 -3.92
C VAL A 19 0.39 12.20 -2.58
N ALA A 20 -0.92 12.48 -2.49
CA ALA A 20 -1.53 12.98 -1.26
C ALA A 20 -1.38 12.00 -0.09
N LYS A 21 -1.56 10.70 -0.34
CA LYS A 21 -1.46 9.68 0.71
C LYS A 21 -0.02 9.39 1.11
N MET A 22 0.91 9.35 0.17
CA MET A 22 2.34 9.20 0.47
C MET A 22 2.82 10.39 1.31
N ALA A 23 2.34 11.61 1.05
CA ALA A 23 2.66 12.80 1.83
C ALA A 23 2.30 12.69 3.33
N GLN A 24 1.42 11.75 3.72
CA GLN A 24 1.03 11.50 5.11
C GLN A 24 1.97 10.52 5.85
N LEU A 25 2.81 9.75 5.13
CA LEU A 25 3.71 8.78 5.73
C LEU A 25 5.02 9.44 6.19
N PHE A 26 5.68 8.95 7.23
CA PHE A 26 7.04 9.42 7.53
C PHE A 26 8.00 9.08 6.40
N THR A 27 8.96 9.96 6.11
CA THR A 27 9.95 9.78 5.02
C THR A 27 10.71 8.46 5.14
N THR A 28 11.00 8.00 6.36
CA THR A 28 11.67 6.72 6.61
C THR A 28 10.90 5.49 6.08
N LEU A 29 9.56 5.60 5.98
CA LEU A 29 8.69 4.55 5.42
C LEU A 29 8.58 4.64 3.89
N ARG A 30 8.88 5.80 3.30
CA ARG A 30 8.79 6.07 1.87
C ARG A 30 10.09 5.69 1.17
N ARG A 31 10.31 4.39 0.95
CA ARG A 31 11.52 3.91 0.25
C ARG A 31 11.23 3.57 -1.20
N THR A 32 10.33 2.63 -1.41
CA THR A 32 9.98 2.14 -2.74
C THR A 32 8.48 1.84 -2.79
N LEU A 33 7.93 1.84 -4.00
CA LEU A 33 6.57 1.42 -4.27
C LEU A 33 6.58 0.31 -5.32
N THR A 34 5.98 -0.84 -5.01
CA THR A 34 5.81 -1.94 -5.97
C THR A 34 4.35 -2.01 -6.41
N TRP A 35 4.11 -2.04 -7.71
CA TRP A 35 2.77 -2.09 -8.30
C TRP A 35 2.63 -3.16 -9.38
N ASP A 36 1.40 -3.48 -9.78
CA ASP A 36 1.17 -4.25 -11.00
C ASP A 36 1.21 -3.36 -12.25
N GLN A 37 1.12 -3.96 -13.44
CA GLN A 37 1.18 -3.24 -14.71
C GLN A 37 -0.19 -2.68 -15.13
N GLY A 38 -1.02 -2.29 -14.16
CA GLY A 38 -2.30 -1.65 -14.40
C GLY A 38 -2.16 -0.33 -15.17
N ARG A 39 -3.17 -0.02 -15.99
CA ARG A 39 -3.17 1.19 -16.84
C ARG A 39 -3.28 2.47 -16.02
N GLU A 40 -3.80 2.36 -14.80
CA GLU A 40 -3.86 3.45 -13.84
C GLU A 40 -2.48 3.95 -13.40
N MET A 41 -1.42 3.16 -13.59
CA MET A 41 -0.03 3.57 -13.34
C MET A 41 0.68 4.14 -14.59
N ALA A 42 -0.06 4.57 -15.61
CA ALA A 42 0.52 5.24 -16.77
C ALA A 42 1.39 6.46 -16.39
N ASN A 43 1.03 7.17 -15.31
CA ASN A 43 1.74 8.34 -14.81
C ASN A 43 2.80 8.03 -13.74
N HIS A 44 3.29 6.78 -13.62
CA HIS A 44 4.25 6.38 -12.59
C HIS A 44 5.51 7.27 -12.52
N ALA A 45 6.03 7.76 -13.65
CA ALA A 45 7.19 8.66 -13.65
C ALA A 45 6.91 9.98 -12.92
N ALA A 46 5.71 10.55 -13.09
CA ALA A 46 5.30 11.75 -12.38
C ALA A 46 5.06 11.48 -10.89
N ILE A 47 4.50 10.31 -10.55
CA ILE A 47 4.34 9.88 -9.15
C ILE A 47 5.72 9.76 -8.48
N ALA A 48 6.66 9.05 -9.10
CA ALA A 48 8.01 8.85 -8.59
C ALA A 48 8.70 10.19 -8.29
N ALA A 49 8.62 11.14 -9.22
CA ALA A 49 9.17 12.47 -9.06
C ALA A 49 8.51 13.26 -7.92
N ALA A 50 7.18 13.18 -7.77
CA ALA A 50 6.44 13.90 -6.75
C ALA A 50 6.58 13.31 -5.34
N THR A 51 6.82 11.99 -5.24
CA THR A 51 6.91 11.30 -3.94
C THR A 51 8.34 10.97 -3.51
N GLU A 52 9.32 11.18 -4.40
CA GLU A 52 10.72 10.74 -4.23
C GLU A 52 10.82 9.23 -3.95
N LEU A 53 9.97 8.43 -4.63
CA LEU A 53 9.92 6.97 -4.48
C LEU A 53 10.43 6.28 -5.74
N ASP A 54 11.26 5.26 -5.56
CA ASP A 54 11.53 4.31 -6.64
C ASP A 54 10.32 3.42 -6.85
N ILE A 55 9.77 3.42 -8.06
CA ILE A 55 8.61 2.62 -8.44
C ILE A 55 9.05 1.40 -9.25
N TYR A 56 8.63 0.22 -8.81
CA TYR A 56 8.90 -1.05 -9.45
C TYR A 56 7.60 -1.72 -9.88
N PHE A 57 7.66 -2.46 -10.98
CA PHE A 57 6.53 -3.21 -11.51
C PHE A 57 6.75 -4.71 -11.36
N CYS A 58 5.70 -5.43 -10.97
CA CYS A 58 5.70 -6.89 -11.03
C CYS A 58 5.76 -7.36 -12.48
N ASP A 59 6.35 -8.54 -12.68
CA ASP A 59 6.39 -9.21 -13.97
C ASP A 59 4.97 -9.63 -14.40
N PRO A 60 4.66 -9.60 -15.71
CA PRO A 60 3.39 -10.10 -16.21
C PRO A 60 3.16 -11.54 -15.77
N HIS A 61 1.91 -11.87 -15.45
CA HIS A 61 1.50 -13.22 -15.04
C HIS A 61 2.23 -13.78 -13.80
N SER A 62 2.80 -12.91 -12.95
CA SER A 62 3.55 -13.31 -11.75
C SER A 62 2.88 -12.90 -10.43
N PRO A 63 1.66 -13.39 -10.13
CA PRO A 63 0.91 -12.97 -8.94
C PRO A 63 1.61 -13.29 -7.61
N TRP A 64 2.56 -14.24 -7.60
CA TRP A 64 3.34 -14.59 -6.41
C TRP A 64 4.26 -13.46 -5.93
N GLN A 65 4.68 -12.54 -6.80
CA GLN A 65 5.48 -11.36 -6.42
C GLN A 65 4.71 -10.39 -5.52
N ARG A 66 3.39 -10.57 -5.39
CA ARG A 66 2.48 -9.71 -4.62
C ARG A 66 1.56 -10.52 -3.69
N GLY A 67 2.09 -11.60 -3.11
CA GLY A 67 1.35 -12.49 -2.21
C GLY A 67 0.69 -11.77 -1.03
N SER A 68 1.35 -10.75 -0.46
CA SER A 68 0.78 -9.92 0.62
C SER A 68 -0.44 -9.10 0.18
N ASN A 69 -0.44 -8.58 -1.05
CA ASN A 69 -1.57 -7.82 -1.60
C ASN A 69 -2.78 -8.74 -1.78
N GLU A 70 -2.58 -9.96 -2.31
CA GLU A 70 -3.65 -10.94 -2.45
C GLU A 70 -4.23 -11.38 -1.09
N ASN A 71 -3.37 -11.58 -0.08
CA ASN A 71 -3.85 -11.86 1.27
C ASN A 71 -4.69 -10.71 1.83
N THR A 72 -4.23 -9.47 1.65
CA THR A 72 -4.95 -8.27 2.09
C THR A 72 -6.27 -8.09 1.36
N ASN A 73 -6.31 -8.30 0.05
CA ASN A 73 -7.53 -8.29 -0.77
C ASN A 73 -8.53 -9.36 -0.30
N GLY A 74 -8.05 -10.55 0.07
CA GLY A 74 -8.89 -11.60 0.66
C GLY A 74 -9.55 -11.17 1.97
N LEU A 75 -8.87 -10.36 2.78
CA LEU A 75 -9.42 -9.83 4.04
C LEU A 75 -10.41 -8.69 3.82
N LEU A 76 -10.13 -7.81 2.86
CA LEU A 76 -11.06 -6.76 2.44
C LEU A 76 -12.39 -7.33 1.95
N ARG A 77 -12.37 -8.54 1.37
CA ARG A 77 -13.59 -9.24 0.92
C ARG A 77 -14.58 -9.59 2.05
N GLN A 78 -14.18 -9.49 3.31
CA GLN A 78 -15.08 -9.64 4.46
C GLN A 78 -15.95 -8.39 4.69
N TYR A 79 -15.53 -7.23 4.15
CA TYR A 79 -16.22 -5.95 4.27
C TYR A 79 -16.86 -5.52 2.94
N PHE A 80 -16.23 -5.87 1.81
CA PHE A 80 -16.67 -5.50 0.46
C PHE A 80 -16.79 -6.76 -0.39
N ALA A 81 -17.98 -7.07 -0.89
CA ALA A 81 -18.13 -8.23 -1.76
C ALA A 81 -17.23 -8.09 -3.01
N LYS A 82 -16.86 -9.23 -3.61
CA LYS A 82 -16.02 -9.20 -4.81
C LYS A 82 -16.74 -8.43 -5.92
N GLY A 83 -16.06 -7.46 -6.54
CA GLY A 83 -16.62 -6.63 -7.61
C GLY A 83 -17.48 -5.47 -7.10
N THR A 84 -17.56 -5.27 -5.79
CA THR A 84 -18.17 -4.07 -5.21
C THR A 84 -17.39 -2.83 -5.63
N ASP A 85 -18.11 -1.84 -6.15
CA ASP A 85 -17.59 -0.50 -6.36
C ASP A 85 -17.27 0.15 -5.01
N LEU A 86 -16.01 0.55 -4.82
CA LEU A 86 -15.57 1.16 -3.56
C LEU A 86 -15.83 2.67 -3.52
N SER A 87 -16.09 3.31 -4.67
CA SER A 87 -16.34 4.76 -4.76
C SER A 87 -17.62 5.20 -4.04
N VAL A 88 -18.59 4.29 -3.90
CA VAL A 88 -19.87 4.56 -3.23
C VAL A 88 -19.76 4.56 -1.71
N PHE A 89 -18.64 4.09 -1.16
CA PHE A 89 -18.42 4.07 0.28
C PHE A 89 -17.77 5.38 0.73
N PRO A 90 -18.28 5.98 1.81
CA PRO A 90 -17.64 7.14 2.42
C PRO A 90 -16.17 6.89 2.77
N ALA A 91 -15.34 7.92 2.62
CA ALA A 91 -13.90 7.85 2.91
C ALA A 91 -13.61 7.41 4.36
N ASP A 92 -14.40 7.87 5.32
CA ASP A 92 -14.31 7.50 6.73
C ASP A 92 -14.66 6.03 6.98
N TYR A 93 -15.56 5.44 6.20
CA TYR A 93 -15.84 4.01 6.24
C TYR A 93 -14.66 3.19 5.72
N LEU A 94 -14.02 3.63 4.62
CA LEU A 94 -12.81 2.97 4.12
C LEU A 94 -11.67 3.06 5.14
N ASP A 95 -11.48 4.22 5.78
CA ASP A 95 -10.50 4.40 6.85
C ASP A 95 -10.83 3.53 8.07
N TYR A 96 -12.10 3.41 8.44
CA TYR A 96 -12.55 2.49 9.49
C TYR A 96 -12.19 1.04 9.17
N VAL A 97 -12.47 0.56 7.95
CA VAL A 97 -12.10 -0.80 7.54
C VAL A 97 -10.58 -0.99 7.54
N ALA A 98 -9.82 -0.02 7.04
CA ALA A 98 -8.36 -0.06 7.10
C ALA A 98 -7.84 -0.14 8.54
N ALA A 99 -8.42 0.65 9.46
CA ALA A 99 -8.10 0.60 10.88
C ALA A 99 -8.40 -0.78 11.47
N GLN A 100 -9.58 -1.36 11.21
CA GLN A 100 -9.95 -2.70 11.65
C GLN A 100 -8.96 -3.77 11.19
N LEU A 101 -8.48 -3.68 9.94
CA LEU A 101 -7.47 -4.62 9.41
C LEU A 101 -6.09 -4.40 10.03
N ASN A 102 -5.72 -3.16 10.34
CA ASN A 102 -4.46 -2.79 10.99
C ASN A 102 -4.44 -3.12 12.50
N THR A 103 -5.60 -3.22 13.14
CA THR A 103 -5.75 -3.63 14.54
C THR A 103 -6.09 -5.11 14.70
N ARG A 104 -6.11 -5.88 13.61
CA ARG A 104 -6.38 -7.33 13.65
C ARG A 104 -5.09 -8.13 13.82
N PRO A 105 -4.95 -8.98 14.86
CA PRO A 105 -3.82 -9.89 15.04
C PRO A 105 -3.51 -10.73 13.79
N ARG A 106 -2.22 -10.84 13.43
CA ARG A 106 -1.76 -11.66 12.29
C ARG A 106 -0.84 -12.77 12.75
N LYS A 107 -1.15 -14.02 12.39
CA LYS A 107 -0.29 -15.18 12.66
C LYS A 107 1.14 -14.99 12.11
N THR A 108 1.27 -14.36 10.94
CA THR A 108 2.56 -14.05 10.30
C THR A 108 3.41 -13.05 11.09
N LEU A 109 2.79 -12.27 11.99
CA LEU A 109 3.44 -11.31 12.88
C LEU A 109 3.50 -11.83 14.32
N GLY A 110 3.48 -13.15 14.53
CA GLY A 110 3.46 -13.72 15.88
C GLY A 110 2.22 -13.33 16.69
N TRP A 111 1.09 -13.16 16.02
CA TRP A 111 -0.18 -12.69 16.58
C TRP A 111 -0.19 -11.23 17.06
N LYS A 112 0.84 -10.43 16.76
CA LYS A 112 0.77 -8.97 16.92
C LYS A 112 -0.15 -8.32 15.89
N LYS A 113 -0.62 -7.10 16.19
CA LYS A 113 -1.37 -6.27 15.24
C LYS A 113 -0.41 -5.56 14.28
N PRO A 114 -0.73 -5.40 12.98
CA PRO A 114 0.10 -4.62 12.05
C PRO A 114 0.44 -3.23 12.57
N ALA A 115 -0.50 -2.54 13.21
CA ALA A 115 -0.27 -1.22 13.81
C ALA A 115 0.78 -1.26 14.94
N GLU A 116 0.80 -2.31 15.77
CA GLU A 116 1.81 -2.47 16.83
C GLU A 116 3.19 -2.71 16.25
N VAL A 117 3.29 -3.60 15.25
CA VAL A 117 4.58 -3.88 14.60
C VAL A 117 5.12 -2.65 13.89
N LEU A 118 4.25 -1.86 13.25
CA LEU A 118 4.65 -0.60 12.64
C LEU A 118 5.15 0.42 13.68
N ASP A 119 4.44 0.56 14.81
CA ASP A 119 4.84 1.45 15.90
C ASP A 119 6.19 1.04 16.53
N GLU A 120 6.41 -0.26 16.72
CA GLU A 120 7.69 -0.81 17.16
C GLU A 120 8.82 -0.48 16.18
N LEU A 121 8.59 -0.62 14.87
CA LEU A 121 9.57 -0.31 13.82
C LEU A 121 9.90 1.20 13.75
N LEU A 122 8.92 2.06 14.00
CA LEU A 122 9.12 3.52 14.01
C LEU A 122 9.83 3.97 15.29
N SER A 123 9.55 3.33 16.42
CA SER A 123 10.17 3.64 17.71
C SER A 123 11.60 3.11 17.83
N ASN A 124 11.88 1.94 17.22
CA ASN A 124 13.18 1.27 17.25
C ASN A 124 13.57 0.81 15.84
N PRO A 125 13.99 1.74 14.96
CA PRO A 125 14.33 1.39 13.59
C PRO A 125 15.51 0.38 13.57
N PRO A 126 15.37 -0.77 12.91
CA PRO A 126 16.46 -1.73 12.80
C PRO A 126 17.64 -1.07 12.07
N LYS A 127 18.86 -1.35 12.55
CA LYS A 127 20.08 -0.93 11.86
C LYS A 127 20.03 -1.50 10.44
N PRO A 128 20.29 -0.70 9.39
CA PRO A 128 20.25 -1.23 8.03
C PRO A 128 21.17 -2.45 7.95
N PRO A 129 20.74 -3.54 7.30
CA PRO A 129 21.62 -4.68 7.11
C PRO A 129 22.89 -4.18 6.41
N ALA A 130 24.05 -4.66 6.85
CA ALA A 130 25.30 -4.42 6.15
C ALA A 130 25.18 -5.10 4.78
N VAL A 131 24.78 -4.33 3.76
CA VAL A 131 24.73 -4.81 2.39
C VAL A 131 26.18 -5.03 1.99
N ALA A 132 26.55 -6.27 1.67
CA ALA A 132 27.86 -6.55 1.12
C ALA A 132 27.95 -5.83 -0.22
N SER A 133 28.80 -4.80 -0.30
CA SER A 133 29.16 -4.17 -1.56
C SER A 133 29.86 -5.21 -2.43
N THR A 134 29.16 -5.73 -3.43
CA THR A 134 29.81 -6.42 -4.54
C THR A 134 30.52 -5.36 -5.38
N ALA A 135 31.85 -5.33 -5.25
CA ALA A 135 32.75 -4.60 -6.14
C ALA A 135 32.86 -5.31 -7.50
#